data_AF-A0A6L7M413-F1
#
_entry.id   AF-A0A6L7M413-F1
#
_cell.length_a   1.000
_cell.length_b   1.000
_cell.length_c   1.000
_cell.angle_alpha   90.00
_cell.angle_beta   90.00
_cell.angle_gamma   90.00
#
_symmetry.space_group_name_H-M   'P 1'
#
loop_
_entity.id
_entity.type
_entity.pdbx_description
1 polymer ?
#
loop_
_entity_poly.entity_id
_entity_poly.type
_entity_poly.pdbx_seq_one_letter_code
_entity_poly.pdbx_strand_id
1 'polypeptide(L)'
;MADPSLLRARLKPVFEDMVKRSTVAERFVHRDAYRITIATLWTNLVLKPEDAGIDEADLEAVHDLLSAEAQAVLGADEDLTSCFAFLNSKQGEAAMKEAKLSKTHKDLLLYFCSMILDPDGHRKWMDRVREGVLQRP
;
A
#
# COMPACT_ATOMS: atom_id res chain seq x y z
N MET A 1 6.92 0.75 20.77
CA MET A 1 7.89 0.73 19.67
C MET A 1 8.72 -0.52 19.79
N ALA A 2 8.43 -1.51 18.96
CA ALA A 2 9.16 -2.75 18.87
C ALA A 2 10.53 -2.55 18.20
N ASP A 3 11.47 -3.46 18.48
CA ASP A 3 12.77 -3.50 17.80
C ASP A 3 12.57 -3.70 16.27
N PRO A 4 13.14 -2.84 15.40
CA PRO A 4 13.03 -2.97 13.94
C PRO A 4 13.45 -4.36 13.40
N SER A 5 14.43 -5.00 14.03
CA SER A 5 14.87 -6.35 13.63
C SER A 5 13.80 -7.42 13.92
N LEU A 6 13.04 -7.24 15.01
CA LEU A 6 11.95 -8.11 15.42
C LEU A 6 10.70 -7.89 14.57
N LEU A 7 10.41 -6.64 14.22
CA LEU A 7 9.37 -6.29 13.24
C LEU A 7 9.66 -6.92 11.88
N ARG A 8 10.90 -6.82 11.39
CA ARG A 8 11.31 -7.44 10.14
C ARG A 8 11.16 -8.96 10.18
N ALA A 9 11.56 -9.61 11.28
CA ALA A 9 11.39 -11.05 11.43
C ALA A 9 9.91 -11.48 11.40
N ARG A 10 9.01 -10.70 12.03
CA ARG A 10 7.56 -10.94 12.00
C ARG A 10 6.95 -10.78 10.62
N LEU A 11 7.36 -9.76 9.87
CA LEU A 11 6.82 -9.46 8.54
C LEU A 11 7.45 -10.28 7.41
N LYS A 12 8.61 -10.88 7.64
CA LYS A 12 9.34 -11.69 6.64
C LYS A 12 8.47 -12.74 5.92
N PRO A 13 7.63 -13.54 6.61
CA PRO A 13 6.77 -14.51 5.92
C PRO A 13 5.77 -13.85 4.96
N VAL A 14 5.29 -12.65 5.30
CA VAL A 14 4.38 -11.86 4.45
C VAL A 14 5.11 -11.37 3.21
N PHE A 15 6.32 -10.83 3.37
CA PHE A 15 7.14 -10.37 2.23
C PHE A 15 7.46 -11.50 1.26
N GLU A 16 7.85 -12.67 1.78
CA GLU A 16 8.11 -13.86 0.96
C GLU A 16 6.86 -14.32 0.19
N ASP A 17 5.68 -14.27 0.81
CA ASP A 17 4.42 -14.60 0.15
C ASP A 17 4.03 -13.58 -0.94
N MET A 18 4.25 -12.28 -0.70
CA MET A 18 4.00 -11.23 -1.70
C MET A 18 4.83 -11.41 -2.97
N VAL A 19 6.13 -11.69 -2.81
CA VAL A 19 7.03 -11.95 -3.94
C VAL A 19 6.57 -13.18 -4.71
N LYS A 20 6.24 -14.27 -4.01
CA LYS A 20 5.72 -15.50 -4.65
C LYS A 20 4.45 -15.24 -5.46
N ARG A 21 3.47 -14.53 -4.90
CA ARG A 21 2.21 -14.19 -5.58
C ARG A 21 2.40 -13.25 -6.77
N SER A 22 3.46 -12.45 -6.75
CA SER A 22 3.79 -11.50 -7.82
C SER A 22 4.76 -12.08 -8.86
N THR A 23 5.19 -13.33 -8.72
CA THR A 23 6.13 -13.98 -9.65
C THR A 23 5.37 -14.64 -10.81
N VAL A 24 5.69 -14.27 -12.05
CA VAL A 24 4.97 -14.74 -13.26
C VAL A 24 5.75 -15.83 -14.03
N ALA A 25 7.07 -15.91 -13.83
CA ALA A 25 7.96 -16.98 -14.28
C ALA A 25 9.14 -17.06 -13.29
N GLU A 26 9.91 -18.15 -13.28
CA GLU A 26 10.87 -18.53 -12.20
C GLU A 26 11.89 -17.47 -11.72
N ARG A 27 11.98 -16.28 -12.35
CA ARG A 27 12.76 -15.13 -11.88
C ARG A 27 12.17 -13.75 -12.19
N PHE A 28 10.93 -13.67 -12.69
CA PHE A 28 10.35 -12.39 -13.11
C PHE A 28 9.19 -11.99 -12.20
N VAL A 29 9.39 -10.88 -11.48
CA VAL A 29 8.35 -10.23 -10.68
C VAL A 29 7.52 -9.32 -11.59
N HIS A 30 6.21 -9.49 -11.60
CA HIS A 30 5.29 -8.55 -12.22
C HIS A 30 5.20 -7.29 -11.35
N ARG A 31 5.94 -6.26 -11.75
CA ARG A 31 6.12 -5.02 -10.98
C ARG A 31 4.80 -4.37 -10.57
N ASP A 32 3.82 -4.31 -11.47
CA ASP A 32 2.54 -3.66 -11.15
C ASP A 32 1.71 -4.46 -10.14
N ALA A 33 1.70 -5.79 -10.25
CA ALA A 33 1.08 -6.67 -9.26
C ALA A 33 1.77 -6.52 -7.89
N TYR A 34 3.09 -6.36 -7.87
CA TYR A 34 3.84 -6.10 -6.65
C TYR A 34 3.48 -4.75 -6.03
N ARG A 35 3.43 -3.66 -6.81
CA ARG A 35 2.98 -2.32 -6.35
C ARG A 35 1.57 -2.35 -5.75
N ILE A 36 0.64 -3.05 -6.39
CA ILE A 36 -0.73 -3.25 -5.87
C ILE A 36 -0.67 -4.01 -4.54
N THR A 37 0.11 -5.08 -4.48
CA THR A 37 0.17 -5.96 -3.31
C THR A 37 0.79 -5.26 -2.10
N ILE A 38 1.89 -4.52 -2.28
CA ILE A 38 2.55 -3.80 -1.18
C ILE A 38 1.70 -2.64 -0.66
N ALA A 39 1.05 -1.90 -1.54
CA ALA A 39 0.10 -0.87 -1.15
C ALA A 39 -1.11 -1.46 -0.38
N THR A 40 -1.60 -2.62 -0.82
CA THR A 40 -2.68 -3.34 -0.13
C THR A 40 -2.26 -3.79 1.27
N LEU A 41 -1.04 -4.33 1.40
CA LEU A 41 -0.50 -4.71 2.70
C LEU A 41 -0.43 -3.50 3.64
N TRP A 42 0.16 -2.39 3.19
CA TRP A 42 0.25 -1.18 4.00
C TRP A 42 -1.12 -0.71 4.47
N THR A 43 -2.09 -0.62 3.56
CA THR A 43 -3.46 -0.21 3.90
C THR A 43 -4.07 -1.13 4.95
N ASN A 44 -3.88 -2.44 4.86
CA ASN A 44 -4.39 -3.37 5.86
C ASN A 44 -3.71 -3.19 7.23
N LEU A 45 -2.39 -2.98 7.24
CA LEU A 45 -1.62 -2.76 8.48
C LEU A 45 -1.99 -1.45 9.16
N VAL A 46 -2.26 -0.38 8.41
CA VAL A 46 -2.74 0.89 8.98
C VAL A 46 -4.15 0.74 9.54
N LEU A 47 -5.02 -0.06 8.91
CA LEU A 47 -6.40 -0.25 9.37
C LEU A 47 -6.50 -1.17 10.59
N LYS A 48 -5.65 -2.20 10.67
CA LYS A 48 -5.66 -3.25 11.70
C LYS A 48 -4.25 -3.73 12.02
N PRO A 49 -3.41 -2.91 12.67
CA PRO A 49 -2.04 -3.30 13.03
C PRO A 49 -2.00 -4.55 13.93
N GLU A 50 -3.03 -4.75 14.76
CA GLU A 50 -3.14 -5.89 15.67
C GLU A 50 -3.27 -7.25 14.96
N ASP A 51 -3.82 -7.29 13.74
CA ASP A 51 -3.92 -8.52 12.93
C ASP A 51 -2.54 -9.06 12.54
N ALA A 52 -1.52 -8.19 12.53
CA ALA A 52 -0.12 -8.54 12.31
C ALA A 52 0.71 -8.57 13.62
N GLY A 53 0.06 -8.40 14.77
CA GLY A 53 0.71 -8.36 16.07
C GLY A 53 1.69 -7.20 16.22
N ILE A 54 1.38 -6.05 15.62
CA ILE A 54 2.13 -4.80 15.76
C ILE A 54 1.22 -3.73 16.36
N ASP A 55 1.81 -2.70 16.97
CA ASP A 55 1.06 -1.57 17.50
C ASP A 55 1.06 -0.39 16.52
N GLU A 56 0.14 0.58 16.67
CA GLU A 56 0.14 1.81 15.87
C GLU A 56 1.48 2.57 15.95
N ALA A 57 2.14 2.53 17.12
CA ALA A 57 3.45 3.13 17.33
C ALA A 57 4.59 2.48 16.52
N ASP A 58 4.34 1.33 15.90
CA ASP A 58 5.30 0.63 15.04
C ASP A 58 5.09 0.95 13.55
N LEU A 59 3.99 1.62 13.18
CA LEU A 59 3.62 1.85 11.78
C LEU A 59 4.67 2.64 11.00
N GLU A 60 5.34 3.61 11.63
CA GLU A 60 6.42 4.37 11.00
C GLU A 60 7.60 3.45 10.63
N ALA A 61 8.05 2.60 11.56
CA ALA A 61 9.11 1.63 11.30
C ALA A 61 8.68 0.61 10.23
N VAL A 62 7.41 0.20 10.21
CA VAL A 62 6.87 -0.70 9.19
C VAL A 62 6.80 -0.02 7.82
N HIS A 63 6.44 1.25 7.75
CA HIS A 63 6.47 2.04 6.51
C HIS A 63 7.87 2.04 5.89
N ASP A 64 8.90 2.26 6.72
CA ASP A 64 10.30 2.25 6.29
C ASP A 64 10.74 0.87 5.79
N LEU A 65 10.33 -0.20 6.50
CA LEU A 65 10.58 -1.57 6.06
C LEU A 65 9.93 -1.87 4.71
N LEU A 66 8.66 -1.49 4.52
CA LEU A 66 7.97 -1.68 3.24
C LEU A 66 8.61 -0.87 2.12
N SER A 67 9.06 0.35 2.41
CA SER A 67 9.77 1.17 1.42
C SER A 67 11.10 0.53 1.02
N ALA A 68 11.86 -0.02 1.97
CA ALA A 68 13.09 -0.75 1.67
C ALA A 68 12.84 -2.03 0.85
N GLU A 69 11.77 -2.76 1.12
CA GLU A 69 11.38 -3.93 0.32
C GLU A 69 10.92 -3.52 -1.10
N ALA A 70 10.20 -2.41 -1.23
CA ALA A 70 9.86 -1.83 -2.53
C ALA A 70 11.12 -1.50 -3.34
N GLN A 71 12.13 -0.87 -2.72
CA GLN A 71 13.41 -0.57 -3.36
C GLN A 71 14.14 -1.83 -3.84
N ALA A 72 14.13 -2.87 -3.02
CA ALA A 72 14.81 -4.13 -3.34
C ALA A 72 14.19 -4.86 -4.54
N VAL A 73 12.88 -4.75 -4.73
CA VAL A 73 12.14 -5.46 -5.80
C VAL A 73 11.93 -4.60 -7.05
N LEU A 74 11.62 -3.31 -6.86
CA LEU A 74 11.26 -2.39 -7.92
C LEU A 74 12.44 -1.50 -8.36
N GLY A 75 13.48 -1.36 -7.54
CA GLY A 75 14.66 -0.53 -7.84
C GLY A 75 14.78 0.66 -6.89
N ALA A 76 15.98 1.22 -6.80
CA ALA A 76 16.38 2.16 -5.75
C ALA A 76 15.56 3.47 -5.69
N ASP A 77 14.93 3.88 -6.79
CA ASP A 77 14.13 5.10 -6.87
C ASP A 77 12.67 4.91 -6.46
N GLU A 78 12.28 3.70 -6.05
CA GLU A 78 10.90 3.33 -5.73
C GLU A 78 10.73 3.18 -4.23
N ASP A 79 9.65 3.68 -3.66
CA ASP A 79 9.29 3.49 -2.25
C ASP A 79 7.78 3.22 -2.13
N LEU A 80 7.28 3.17 -0.90
CA LEU A 80 5.86 2.94 -0.70
C LEU A 80 5.00 4.09 -1.27
N THR A 81 5.49 5.34 -1.16
CA THR A 81 4.79 6.52 -1.68
C THR A 81 4.74 6.51 -3.21
N SER A 82 5.81 6.12 -3.90
CA SER A 82 5.85 5.96 -5.35
C SER A 82 4.88 4.87 -5.83
N CYS A 83 4.70 3.80 -5.03
CA CYS A 83 3.68 2.78 -5.31
C CYS A 83 2.26 3.38 -5.29
N PHE A 84 1.93 4.22 -4.30
CA PHE A 84 0.64 4.93 -4.28
C PHE A 84 0.51 5.95 -5.42
N ALA A 85 1.59 6.67 -5.76
CA ALA A 85 1.61 7.57 -6.91
C ALA A 85 1.34 6.82 -8.23
N PHE A 86 1.92 5.64 -8.40
CA PHE A 86 1.63 4.74 -9.52
C PHE A 86 0.16 4.33 -9.54
N LEU A 87 -0.41 3.90 -8.41
CA LEU A 87 -1.83 3.50 -8.34
C LEU A 87 -2.79 4.64 -8.69
N ASN A 88 -2.41 5.89 -8.38
CA ASN A 88 -3.16 7.09 -8.72
C ASN A 88 -2.93 7.58 -10.17
N SER A 89 -2.32 6.76 -11.03
CA SER A 89 -2.06 7.07 -12.45
C SER A 89 -2.96 6.26 -13.39
N LYS A 90 -3.00 6.63 -14.68
CA LYS A 90 -3.71 5.86 -15.72
C LYS A 90 -3.17 4.43 -15.85
N GLN A 91 -1.86 4.26 -15.70
CA GLN A 91 -1.22 2.95 -15.74
C GLN A 91 -1.62 2.12 -14.52
N GLY A 92 -1.68 2.73 -13.33
CA GLY A 92 -2.17 2.09 -12.11
C GLY A 92 -3.62 1.65 -12.22
N GLU A 93 -4.49 2.48 -12.80
CA GLU A 93 -5.88 2.13 -13.06
C GLU A 93 -6.01 0.90 -13.98
N ALA A 94 -5.22 0.87 -15.06
CA ALA A 94 -5.16 -0.27 -15.98
C ALA A 94 -4.67 -1.54 -15.27
N ALA A 95 -3.60 -1.45 -14.46
CA ALA A 95 -3.06 -2.57 -13.69
C ALA A 95 -4.08 -3.10 -12.68
N MET A 96 -4.79 -2.23 -11.95
CA MET A 96 -5.85 -2.64 -11.03
C MET A 96 -7.03 -3.32 -11.74
N LYS A 97 -7.31 -2.93 -12.99
CA LYS A 97 -8.31 -3.60 -13.83
C LYS A 97 -7.82 -4.98 -14.29
N GLU A 98 -6.57 -5.08 -14.73
CA GLU A 98 -5.95 -6.34 -15.16
C GLU A 98 -5.87 -7.35 -14.02
N ALA A 99 -5.49 -6.91 -12.83
CA ALA A 99 -5.49 -7.71 -11.60
C ALA A 99 -6.90 -8.00 -11.04
N LYS A 100 -7.96 -7.54 -11.72
CA LYS A 100 -9.38 -7.80 -11.40
C LYS A 100 -9.75 -7.42 -9.96
N LEU A 101 -9.22 -6.31 -9.45
CA LEU A 101 -9.58 -5.83 -8.11
C LEU A 101 -11.09 -5.53 -8.04
N SER A 102 -11.69 -5.87 -6.90
CA SER A 102 -13.08 -5.50 -6.62
C SER A 102 -13.22 -3.98 -6.51
N LYS A 103 -14.45 -3.45 -6.69
CA LYS A 103 -14.71 -2.02 -6.51
C LYS A 103 -14.24 -1.54 -5.14
N THR A 104 -14.63 -2.25 -4.07
CA THR A 104 -14.25 -1.92 -2.69
C THR A 104 -12.74 -1.85 -2.48
N HIS A 105 -11.98 -2.78 -3.07
CA HIS A 105 -10.52 -2.77 -2.93
C HIS A 105 -9.89 -1.59 -3.68
N LYS A 106 -10.37 -1.27 -4.88
CA LYS A 106 -9.90 -0.10 -5.63
C LYS A 106 -10.20 1.19 -4.88
N ASP A 107 -11.43 1.36 -4.41
CA ASP A 107 -11.85 2.56 -3.68
C ASP A 107 -11.00 2.75 -2.40
N LEU A 108 -10.69 1.66 -1.71
CA LEU A 108 -9.81 1.69 -0.54
C LEU A 108 -8.39 2.13 -0.88
N LEU A 109 -7.79 1.59 -1.94
CA LEU A 109 -6.45 2.01 -2.38
C LEU A 109 -6.42 3.48 -2.82
N LEU A 110 -7.43 3.93 -3.56
CA LEU A 110 -7.55 5.32 -4.01
C LEU A 110 -7.82 6.29 -2.86
N TYR A 111 -8.56 5.85 -1.84
CA TYR A 111 -8.73 6.60 -0.60
C TYR A 111 -7.35 6.86 0.06
N PHE A 112 -6.52 5.83 0.22
CA PHE A 112 -5.16 5.99 0.73
C PHE A 112 -4.27 6.83 -0.19
N CYS A 113 -4.39 6.71 -1.51
CA CYS A 113 -3.70 7.59 -2.45
C CYS A 113 -4.01 9.07 -2.15
N SER A 114 -5.28 9.41 -1.93
CA SER A 114 -5.67 10.79 -1.62
C SER A 114 -5.08 11.28 -0.30
N MET A 115 -5.07 10.44 0.75
CA MET A 115 -4.50 10.79 2.04
C MET A 115 -2.98 11.03 1.98
N ILE A 116 -2.26 10.20 1.23
CA ILE A 116 -0.79 10.20 1.18
C ILE A 116 -0.28 11.28 0.21
N LEU A 117 -0.89 11.40 -0.96
CA LEU A 117 -0.39 12.23 -2.06
C LEU A 117 -0.92 13.67 -2.04
N ASP A 118 -2.11 13.89 -1.49
CA ASP A 118 -2.71 15.23 -1.34
C ASP A 118 -3.46 15.34 0.01
N PRO A 119 -2.74 15.39 1.15
CA PRO A 119 -3.36 15.45 2.47
C PRO A 119 -4.30 16.66 2.63
N ASP A 120 -3.96 17.78 2.01
CA ASP A 120 -4.73 19.03 2.09
C ASP A 120 -6.04 18.93 1.30
N GLY A 121 -5.98 18.42 0.07
CA GLY A 121 -7.15 18.13 -0.73
C GLY A 121 -8.04 17.08 -0.09
N HIS A 122 -7.43 16.04 0.49
CA HIS A 122 -8.15 15.01 1.24
C HIS A 122 -8.91 15.59 2.44
N ARG A 123 -8.28 16.45 3.26
CA ARG A 123 -8.95 17.12 4.39
C ARG A 123 -10.15 17.95 3.91
N LYS A 124 -9.97 18.78 2.88
CA LYS A 124 -11.07 19.57 2.28
C LYS A 124 -12.19 18.71 1.70
N TRP A 125 -11.86 17.55 1.14
CA TRP A 125 -12.86 16.61 0.66
C TRP A 125 -13.64 15.98 1.82
N MET A 126 -12.95 15.54 2.87
CA MET A 126 -13.57 14.99 4.08
C MET A 126 -14.47 16.01 4.81
N ASP A 127 -14.11 17.28 4.80
CA ASP A 127 -14.95 18.35 5.37
C ASP A 127 -16.24 18.51 4.57
N ARG A 128 -16.16 18.54 3.23
CA ARG A 128 -17.35 18.59 2.35
C ARG A 128 -18.24 17.36 2.48
N VAL A 129 -17.67 16.17 2.70
CA VAL A 129 -18.43 14.95 2.99
C VAL A 129 -19.14 15.06 4.34
N ARG A 130 -18.47 15.58 5.37
CA ARG A 130 -19.08 15.82 6.71
C ARG A 130 -20.20 16.85 6.66
N GLU A 131 -20.08 17.86 5.80
CA GLU A 131 -21.10 18.88 5.56
C GLU A 131 -22.26 18.39 4.67
N GLY A 132 -22.22 17.15 4.17
CA GLY A 132 -23.27 16.56 3.32
C GLY A 132 -23.28 17.08 1.88
N VAL A 133 -22.22 17.77 1.46
CA VAL A 133 -22.08 18.37 0.11
C VAL A 133 -21.61 17.34 -0.92
N LEU A 134 -20.96 16.26 -0.48
CA LEU A 134 -20.48 15.15 -1.31
C LEU A 134 -20.85 13.80 -0.69
N GLN A 135 -21.17 12.80 -1.53
CA GLN A 135 -21.36 11.42 -1.08
C GLN A 135 -20.02 10.68 -0.97
N ARG A 136 -19.90 9.79 0.03
CA ARG A 136 -18.79 8.83 0.09
C ARG A 136 -18.94 7.81 -1.06
N PRO A 137 -17.84 7.37 -1.69
CA PRO A 137 -17.88 6.35 -2.75
C PRO A 137 -18.44 4.99 -2.29
#